data_AF-A0A0J5WFW9-F1
#
_entry.id   AF-A0A0J5WFW9-F1
#
_cell.length_a   1.000
_cell.length_b   1.000
_cell.length_c   1.000
_cell.angle_alpha   90.00
_cell.angle_beta   90.00
_cell.angle_gamma   90.00
#
_symmetry.space_group_name_H-M   'P 1'
#
loop_
_entity.id
_entity.type
_entity.pdbx_description
1 polymer ?
#
loop_
_entity_poly.entity_id
_entity_poly.type
_entity_poly.pdbx_seq_one_letter_code
_entity_poly.pdbx_strand_id
1 'polypeptide(L)'
;MTRPYPDNLTPALGRVLGMMVWETGPIAHALRAAGHAIERTSEAEQAAVLHWLTGFAIEHGADWERHAAAALHVLTESRGN
;
A
#
# COMPACT_ATOMS: atom_id res chain seq x y z
N MET A 1 -10.77 -4.64 14.24
CA MET A 1 -11.56 -3.42 14.00
C MET A 1 -11.79 -3.33 12.49
N THR A 2 -13.05 -3.35 12.04
CA THR A 2 -13.37 -3.19 10.62
C THR A 2 -13.28 -1.72 10.28
N ARG A 3 -12.49 -1.36 9.25
CA ARG A 3 -12.47 0.01 8.75
C ARG A 3 -13.57 0.16 7.69
N PRO A 4 -14.56 1.05 7.89
CA PRO A 4 -15.60 1.23 6.89
C PRO A 4 -14.99 1.79 5.61
N TYR A 5 -15.33 1.18 4.48
CA TYR A 5 -14.97 1.72 3.18
C TYR A 5 -15.92 2.91 2.88
N PRO A 6 -15.41 4.07 2.42
CA PRO A 6 -16.26 5.24 2.21
C PRO A 6 -17.16 5.09 0.99
N ASP A 7 -18.38 5.62 1.08
CA ASP A 7 -19.35 5.59 -0.03
C ASP A 7 -18.93 6.47 -1.22
N ASN A 8 -18.15 7.51 -0.96
CA ASN A 8 -17.64 8.43 -1.97
C ASN A 8 -16.13 8.23 -2.19
N LEU A 9 -15.70 8.32 -3.45
CA LEU A 9 -14.28 8.29 -3.81
C LEU A 9 -13.58 9.55 -3.30
N THR A 10 -12.81 9.43 -2.22
CA THR A 10 -12.00 10.53 -1.70
C THR A 10 -10.80 10.81 -2.62
N PRO A 11 -10.22 12.01 -2.59
CA PRO A 11 -9.01 12.30 -3.38
C PRO A 11 -7.85 11.34 -3.08
N ALA A 12 -7.68 10.95 -1.81
CA ALA A 12 -6.66 9.97 -1.39
C ALA A 12 -6.89 8.59 -2.02
N LEU A 13 -8.14 8.09 -1.96
CA LEU A 13 -8.49 6.83 -2.62
C LEU A 13 -8.38 6.90 -4.13
N GLY A 14 -8.76 8.03 -4.74
CA GLY A 14 -8.61 8.25 -6.17
C GLY A 14 -7.16 8.15 -6.63
N ARG A 15 -6.22 8.68 -5.84
CA ARG A 15 -4.78 8.51 -6.12
C ARG A 15 -4.34 7.07 -6.00
N VAL A 16 -4.65 6.40 -4.89
CA VAL A 16 -4.23 5.00 -4.66
C VAL A 16 -4.80 4.08 -5.74
N LEU A 17 -6.10 4.12 -5.98
CA LEU A 17 -6.76 3.23 -6.95
C LEU A 17 -6.42 3.58 -8.41
N GLY A 18 -5.92 4.79 -8.66
CA GLY A 18 -5.43 5.21 -9.97
C GLY A 18 -3.98 4.81 -10.26
N MET A 19 -3.26 4.20 -9.31
CA MET A 19 -1.88 3.77 -9.52
C MET A 19 -1.78 2.69 -10.59
N MET A 20 -0.79 2.84 -11.46
CA MET A 20 -0.48 1.88 -12.50
C MET A 20 0.40 0.74 -11.98
N VAL A 21 0.30 -0.43 -12.62
CA VAL A 21 0.99 -1.66 -12.18
C VAL A 21 2.51 -1.52 -12.07
N TRP A 22 3.14 -0.67 -12.90
CA TRP A 22 4.58 -0.43 -12.86
C TRP A 22 5.03 0.40 -11.64
N GLU A 23 4.11 1.10 -10.98
CA GLU A 23 4.37 1.87 -9.75
C GLU A 23 4.39 0.96 -8.51
N THR A 24 3.71 -0.20 -8.58
CA THR A 24 3.48 -1.05 -7.40
C THR A 24 4.55 -2.12 -7.17
N GLY A 25 5.34 -2.51 -8.19
CA GLY A 25 6.33 -3.59 -8.09
C GLY A 25 7.33 -3.44 -6.92
N PRO A 26 8.02 -2.28 -6.77
CA PRO A 26 8.97 -2.09 -5.67
C PRO A 26 8.34 -2.20 -4.27
N ILE A 27 7.09 -1.73 -4.11
CA ILE A 27 6.37 -1.82 -2.83
C ILE A 27 5.98 -3.26 -2.55
N ALA A 28 5.49 -4.00 -3.56
CA ALA A 28 5.16 -5.41 -3.43
C ALA A 28 6.38 -6.26 -3.02
N HIS A 29 7.56 -5.93 -3.57
CA HIS A 29 8.82 -6.56 -3.17
C HIS A 29 9.16 -6.32 -1.70
N ALA A 30 8.99 -5.08 -1.22
CA ALA A 30 9.23 -4.74 0.19
C ALA A 30 8.23 -5.45 1.13
N LEU A 31 6.94 -5.47 0.78
CA LEU A 31 5.91 -6.20 1.53
C LEU A 31 6.22 -7.70 1.59
N ARG A 32 6.61 -8.31 0.47
CA ARG A 32 7.02 -9.72 0.43
C ARG A 32 8.24 -9.98 1.30
N ALA A 33 9.24 -9.09 1.25
CA ALA A 33 10.43 -9.17 2.10
C ALA A 33 10.12 -9.04 3.60
N ALA A 34 9.04 -8.34 3.95
CA ALA A 34 8.50 -8.27 5.31
C ALA A 34 7.64 -9.49 5.72
N GLY A 35 7.57 -10.53 4.88
CA GLY A 35 6.88 -11.79 5.20
C GLY A 35 5.45 -11.90 4.66
N HIS A 36 4.97 -10.93 3.88
CA HIS A 36 3.66 -11.06 3.23
C HIS A 36 3.70 -12.10 2.11
N ALA A 37 2.73 -13.02 2.12
CA ALA A 37 2.56 -14.01 1.06
C ALA A 37 1.91 -13.37 -0.18
N ILE A 38 2.74 -12.88 -1.11
CA ILE A 38 2.33 -12.23 -2.35
C ILE A 38 2.86 -13.03 -3.54
N GLU A 39 1.98 -13.49 -4.42
CA GLU A 39 2.34 -14.19 -5.66
C GLU A 39 3.21 -13.30 -6.56
N ARG A 40 4.09 -13.90 -7.37
CA ARG A 40 5.00 -13.18 -8.28
C ARG A 40 4.36 -12.96 -9.66
N THR A 41 3.18 -12.35 -9.66
CA THR A 41 2.46 -11.90 -10.85
C THR A 41 2.11 -10.42 -10.68
N SER A 42 2.13 -9.67 -11.79
CA SER A 42 1.93 -8.22 -11.77
C SER A 42 0.58 -7.84 -11.13
N GLU A 43 -0.47 -8.62 -11.41
CA GLU A 43 -1.81 -8.44 -10.89
C GLU A 43 -1.88 -8.66 -9.38
N ALA A 44 -1.24 -9.72 -8.87
CA ALA A 44 -1.22 -10.01 -7.44
C ALA A 44 -0.39 -8.98 -6.66
N GLU A 45 0.73 -8.54 -7.23
CA GLU A 45 1.58 -7.50 -6.65
C GLU A 45 0.84 -6.16 -6.58
N GLN A 46 0.17 -5.75 -7.66
CA GLN A 46 -0.64 -4.54 -7.68
C GLN A 46 -1.78 -4.64 -6.66
N ALA A 47 -2.54 -5.74 -6.65
CA ALA A 47 -3.65 -5.93 -5.71
C ALA A 47 -3.21 -5.83 -4.25
N ALA A 48 -2.08 -6.46 -3.90
CA ALA A 48 -1.54 -6.40 -2.53
C ALA A 48 -1.16 -4.97 -2.13
N VAL A 49 -0.53 -4.21 -3.04
CA VAL A 49 -0.12 -2.82 -2.79
C VAL A 49 -1.33 -1.90 -2.69
N LEU A 50 -2.30 -2.02 -3.61
CA LEU A 50 -3.53 -1.23 -3.57
C LEU A 50 -4.31 -1.51 -2.28
N HIS A 51 -4.42 -2.77 -1.88
CA HIS A 51 -5.06 -3.15 -0.62
C HIS A 51 -4.38 -2.49 0.58
N TRP A 52 -3.04 -2.56 0.63
CA TRP A 52 -2.24 -1.98 1.71
C TRP A 52 -2.37 -0.44 1.77
N LEU A 53 -2.21 0.25 0.64
CA LEU A 53 -2.31 1.71 0.55
C LEU A 53 -3.74 2.23 0.80
N THR A 54 -4.76 1.49 0.38
CA THR A 54 -6.17 1.81 0.65
C THR A 54 -6.42 1.90 2.16
N GLY A 55 -5.74 1.07 2.95
CA GLY A 55 -5.75 1.15 4.41
C GLY A 55 -5.36 2.53 4.91
N PHE A 56 -4.21 3.05 4.47
CA PHE A 56 -3.71 4.38 4.85
C PHE A 56 -4.58 5.51 4.31
N ALA A 57 -5.06 5.39 3.07
CA ALA A 57 -5.92 6.38 2.44
C ALA A 57 -7.21 6.61 3.25
N ILE A 58 -7.80 5.54 3.78
CA ILE A 58 -8.99 5.65 4.62
C ILE A 58 -8.65 6.11 6.05
N GLU A 59 -7.55 5.67 6.65
CA GLU A 59 -7.18 6.08 8.02
C GLU A 59 -6.74 7.54 8.13
N HIS A 60 -5.97 8.02 7.15
CA HIS A 60 -5.23 9.28 7.28
C HIS A 60 -5.64 10.35 6.27
N GLY A 61 -6.56 10.03 5.35
CA GLY A 61 -7.06 11.00 4.38
C GLY A 61 -5.91 11.65 3.60
N ALA A 62 -5.79 12.97 3.65
CA ALA A 62 -4.75 13.73 2.95
C ALA A 62 -3.31 13.37 3.36
N ASP A 63 -3.10 12.85 4.56
CA ASP A 63 -1.78 12.52 5.10
C ASP A 63 -1.33 11.08 4.78
N TRP A 64 -2.10 10.33 4.00
CA TRP A 64 -1.85 8.91 3.73
C TRP A 64 -0.45 8.61 3.20
N GLU A 65 0.08 9.45 2.30
CA GLU A 65 1.41 9.25 1.69
C GLU A 65 2.51 9.28 2.76
N ARG A 66 2.41 10.21 3.72
CA ARG A 66 3.37 10.35 4.82
C ARG A 66 3.38 9.10 5.71
N HIS A 67 2.19 8.60 6.05
CA HIS A 67 2.06 7.42 6.91
C HIS A 67 2.47 6.13 6.19
N ALA A 68 2.10 5.98 4.91
CA ALA A 68 2.52 4.85 4.09
C ALA A 68 4.04 4.85 3.86
N ALA A 69 4.65 6.00 3.57
CA ALA A 69 6.10 6.11 3.42
C ALA A 69 6.84 5.76 4.71
N ALA A 70 6.37 6.24 5.87
CA ALA A 70 6.94 5.88 7.16
C ALA A 70 6.83 4.37 7.46
N ALA A 71 5.69 3.76 7.18
CA ALA A 71 5.50 2.32 7.34
C ALA A 71 6.41 1.53 6.40
N LEU A 72 6.50 1.91 5.12
CA LEU A 72 7.38 1.28 4.15
C LEU A 72 8.85 1.38 4.55
N HIS A 73 9.28 2.53 5.09
CA HIS A 73 10.62 2.73 5.60
C HIS A 73 10.96 1.72 6.69
N VAL A 74 10.09 1.55 7.69
CA VAL A 74 10.26 0.55 8.77
C VAL A 74 10.38 -0.87 8.20
N LEU A 75 9.56 -1.23 7.21
CA LEU A 75 9.63 -2.54 6.56
C LEU A 75 10.98 -2.77 5.86
N THR A 76 11.57 -1.73 5.28
CA THR A 76 12.85 -1.82 4.58
C THR A 76 14.06 -1.76 5.53
N GLU A 77 13.99 -1.00 6.63
CA GLU A 77 15.07 -0.88 7.62
C GLU A 77 15.20 -2.10 8.53
N SER A 78 14.10 -2.83 8.77
CA SER A 78 14.11 -4.09 9.53
C SER A 78 14.99 -5.20 8.91
N ARG A 79 15.65 -4.93 7.78
CA ARG A 79 16.58 -5.82 7.07
C ARG A 79 18.05 -5.35 7.15
N GLY A 80 18.35 -4.30 7.90
CA GLY A 80 19.70 -3.72 8.02
C GLY A 80 20.62 -4.38 9.07
N ASN A 81 20.46 -5.67 9.37
CA ASN A 81 21.36 -6.46 10.24
C ASN A 81 21.67 -7.82 9.63
#